data_AF-A0A2J0LNK7-F1
#
_entry.id   AF-A0A2J0LNK7-F1
#
_cell.length_a   1.000
_cell.length_b   1.000
_cell.length_c   1.000
_cell.angle_alpha   90.00
_cell.angle_beta   90.00
_cell.angle_gamma   90.00
#
_symmetry.space_group_name_H-M   'P 1'
#
loop_
_entity.id
_entity.type
_entity.pdbx_description
1 polymer ?
#
loop_
_entity_poly.entity_id
_entity_poly.type
_entity_poly.pdbx_seq_one_letter_code
_entity_poly.pdbx_strand_id
1 'polypeptide(L)'
;RMPREEINAALLDYAGREPDFVDHVLARRTLKAVSSGKDQYRRIIQNAVDAARGRDDFIGYGQTSRAVDGAEMVLNKAQEFLAKKKPVEALLIFQTVLEDMIPLLQEADDSDGYIGDVIDQSFQGLSECAGQAKDPAFRKELFGYLLKEAGHKRYQGWNSWRWKLLTISGETVKTPDERDELFGKIDSS
;
A
#
# COMPACT_ATOMS: atom_id res chain seq x y z
N ARG A 1 -17.68 15.97 30.82
CA ARG A 1 -17.63 15.51 29.41
C ARG A 1 -17.90 16.75 28.56
N MET A 2 -17.01 17.11 27.65
CA MET A 2 -17.14 18.36 26.89
C MET A 2 -18.37 18.28 25.94
N PRO A 3 -19.19 19.34 25.82
CA PRO A 3 -20.33 19.39 24.89
C PRO A 3 -19.90 19.22 23.43
N ARG A 4 -20.79 18.67 22.60
CA ARG A 4 -20.50 18.40 21.18
C ARG A 4 -20.17 19.67 20.39
N GLU A 5 -20.80 20.80 20.75
CA GLU A 5 -20.56 22.09 20.11
C GLU A 5 -19.17 22.65 20.44
N GLU A 6 -18.73 22.50 21.70
CA GLU A 6 -17.35 22.87 22.11
C GLU A 6 -16.30 21.98 21.45
N ILE A 7 -16.58 20.68 21.28
CA ILE A 7 -15.70 19.76 20.52
C ILE A 7 -15.60 20.22 19.07
N ASN A 8 -16.73 20.55 18.42
CA ASN A 8 -16.71 21.00 17.03
C ASN A 8 -15.95 22.32 16.86
N ALA A 9 -16.14 23.27 17.77
CA ALA A 9 -15.42 24.55 17.74
C ALA A 9 -13.91 24.36 17.92
N ALA A 10 -13.49 23.53 18.88
CA ALA A 10 -12.09 23.20 19.09
C ALA A 10 -11.47 22.47 17.89
N LEU A 11 -12.21 21.56 17.25
CA LEU A 11 -11.76 20.85 16.05
C LEU A 11 -11.60 21.79 14.85
N LEU A 12 -12.49 22.77 14.68
CA LEU A 12 -12.40 23.75 13.60
C LEU A 12 -11.23 24.74 13.81
N ASP A 13 -11.00 25.17 15.06
CA ASP A 13 -9.85 26.00 15.40
C ASP A 13 -8.52 25.25 15.20
N TYR A 14 -8.45 23.99 15.61
CA TYR A 14 -7.29 23.13 15.38
C TYR A 14 -7.04 22.87 13.88
N ALA A 15 -8.09 22.56 13.13
CA ALA A 15 -8.03 22.37 11.68
C ALA A 15 -7.54 23.61 10.92
N GLY A 16 -7.83 24.82 11.42
CA GLY A 16 -7.32 26.06 10.82
C GLY A 16 -5.83 26.30 11.07
N ARG A 17 -5.22 25.60 12.03
CA ARG A 17 -3.82 25.77 12.44
C ARG A 17 -2.92 24.65 11.91
N GLU A 18 -3.48 23.45 11.73
CA GLU A 18 -2.75 22.25 11.31
C GLU A 18 -3.38 21.69 10.02
N PRO A 19 -2.88 22.07 8.83
CA PRO A 19 -3.40 21.59 7.55
C PRO A 19 -3.40 20.06 7.43
N ASP A 20 -2.35 19.41 7.96
CA ASP A 20 -2.20 17.95 8.01
C ASP A 20 -3.38 17.27 8.72
N PHE A 21 -3.98 17.94 9.71
CA PHE A 21 -5.15 17.42 10.42
C PHE A 21 -6.39 17.36 9.51
N VAL A 22 -6.59 18.35 8.65
CA VAL A 22 -7.72 18.37 7.70
C VAL A 22 -7.58 17.22 6.70
N ASP A 23 -6.38 17.04 6.14
CA ASP A 23 -6.10 15.97 5.19
C ASP A 23 -6.27 14.59 5.83
N HIS A 24 -5.81 14.41 7.06
CA HIS A 24 -6.03 13.18 7.83
C HIS A 24 -7.53 12.89 8.04
N VAL A 25 -8.33 13.91 8.42
CA VAL A 25 -9.78 13.74 8.60
C VAL A 25 -10.49 13.40 7.29
N LEU A 26 -10.09 14.03 6.18
CA LEU A 26 -10.65 13.78 4.85
C LEU A 26 -10.30 12.38 4.33
N ALA A 27 -9.05 11.95 4.47
CA ALA A 27 -8.61 10.61 4.12
C ALA A 27 -9.40 9.56 4.93
N ARG A 28 -9.55 9.76 6.25
CA ARG A 28 -10.32 8.85 7.10
C ARG A 28 -11.80 8.79 6.74
N ARG A 29 -12.40 9.90 6.29
CA ARG A 29 -13.79 9.91 5.78
C ARG A 29 -13.91 9.18 4.45
N THR A 30 -12.97 9.40 3.54
CA THR A 30 -12.90 8.72 2.23
C THR A 30 -12.84 7.21 2.42
N LEU A 31 -11.99 6.73 3.35
CA LEU A 31 -11.87 5.30 3.69
C LEU A 31 -13.12 4.67 4.35
N LYS A 32 -14.08 5.48 4.80
CA LYS A 32 -15.36 5.02 5.33
C LYS A 32 -16.47 4.95 4.26
N ALA A 33 -16.30 5.62 3.12
CA ALA A 33 -17.26 5.53 2.02
C ALA A 33 -17.14 4.17 1.32
N VAL A 34 -18.27 3.55 0.97
CA VAL A 34 -18.30 2.19 0.39
C VAL A 34 -17.95 2.27 -1.10
N SER A 35 -17.01 1.43 -1.53
CA SER A 35 -16.34 1.34 -2.85
C SER A 35 -15.15 2.27 -3.05
N SER A 36 -14.07 1.99 -2.32
CA SER A 36 -12.76 2.58 -2.59
C SER A 36 -12.01 1.71 -3.60
N GLY A 37 -11.87 2.24 -4.82
CA GLY A 37 -10.97 1.72 -5.84
C GLY A 37 -9.54 2.23 -5.64
N LYS A 38 -8.58 1.66 -6.39
CA LYS A 38 -7.16 2.02 -6.31
C LYS A 38 -6.91 3.52 -6.43
N ASP A 39 -7.67 4.23 -7.25
CA ASP A 39 -7.53 5.68 -7.44
C ASP A 39 -7.78 6.49 -6.15
N GLN A 40 -8.68 6.04 -5.28
CA GLN A 40 -8.93 6.72 -4.00
C GLN A 40 -7.78 6.47 -3.02
N TYR A 41 -7.29 5.22 -2.93
CA TYR A 41 -6.13 4.90 -2.09
C TYR A 41 -4.88 5.63 -2.56
N ARG A 42 -4.67 5.66 -3.88
CA ARG A 42 -3.58 6.41 -4.53
C ARG A 42 -3.66 7.88 -4.18
N ARG A 43 -4.85 8.48 -4.26
CA ARG A 43 -5.02 9.89 -3.90
C ARG A 43 -4.65 10.17 -2.44
N ILE A 44 -5.00 9.29 -1.51
CA ILE A 44 -4.63 9.44 -0.10
C ILE A 44 -3.10 9.37 0.07
N ILE A 45 -2.45 8.42 -0.60
CA ILE A 45 -1.00 8.24 -0.58
C ILE A 45 -0.31 9.48 -1.18
N GLN A 46 -0.67 9.86 -2.40
CA GLN A 46 -0.02 10.95 -3.13
C GLN A 46 -0.19 12.29 -2.44
N ASN A 47 -1.34 12.57 -1.81
CA ASN A 47 -1.51 13.78 -1.02
C ASN A 47 -0.48 13.88 0.13
N ALA A 48 -0.19 12.77 0.81
CA ALA A 48 0.82 12.74 1.89
C ALA A 48 2.25 12.89 1.35
N VAL A 49 2.54 12.22 0.23
CA VAL A 49 3.82 12.34 -0.49
C VAL A 49 4.05 13.79 -0.92
N ASP A 50 3.09 14.41 -1.58
CA ASP A 50 3.19 15.78 -2.09
C ASP A 50 3.35 16.80 -0.96
N ALA A 51 2.68 16.59 0.18
CA ALA A 51 2.83 17.43 1.37
C ALA A 51 4.23 17.31 2.00
N ALA A 52 4.92 16.18 1.81
CA ALA A 52 6.25 15.91 2.34
C ALA A 52 7.40 16.32 1.40
N ARG A 53 7.13 16.59 0.11
CA ARG A 53 8.16 16.98 -0.86
C ARG A 53 8.75 18.36 -0.57
N GLY A 54 10.07 18.45 -0.70
CA GLY A 54 10.83 19.69 -0.66
C GLY A 54 10.63 20.52 -1.93
N ARG A 55 11.31 21.68 -2.01
CA ARG A 55 11.24 22.58 -3.18
C ARG A 55 11.88 22.01 -4.45
N ASP A 56 12.66 20.95 -4.31
CA ASP A 56 13.38 20.21 -5.34
C ASP A 56 12.72 18.87 -5.68
N ASP A 57 11.46 18.68 -5.26
CA ASP A 57 10.70 17.43 -5.33
C ASP A 57 11.35 16.26 -4.56
N PHE A 58 12.41 16.49 -3.79
CA PHE A 58 13.08 15.47 -2.98
C PHE A 58 12.46 15.35 -1.59
N ILE A 59 12.37 14.12 -1.07
CA ILE A 59 11.92 13.87 0.30
C ILE A 59 13.14 13.66 1.19
N GLY A 60 13.45 14.68 1.99
CA GLY A 60 14.55 14.63 2.93
C GLY A 60 14.29 13.69 4.11
N TYR A 61 15.38 13.25 4.74
CA TYR A 61 15.43 12.33 5.88
C TYR A 61 14.30 12.50 6.91
N GLY A 62 14.05 13.73 7.40
CA GLY A 62 13.01 13.99 8.41
C GLY A 62 11.57 14.11 7.89
N GLN A 63 11.33 13.91 6.59
CA GLN A 63 9.99 14.02 5.98
C GLN A 63 9.45 12.67 5.48
N THR A 64 10.25 11.60 5.48
CA THR A 64 9.82 10.26 5.04
C THR A 64 8.69 9.69 5.89
N SER A 65 8.69 9.96 7.20
CA SER A 65 7.57 9.61 8.09
C SER A 65 6.25 10.24 7.65
N ARG A 66 6.26 11.53 7.29
CA ARG A 66 5.07 12.23 6.75
C ARG A 66 4.68 11.71 5.38
N ALA A 67 5.67 11.41 4.53
CA ALA A 67 5.43 10.92 3.18
C ALA A 67 4.67 9.58 3.17
N VAL A 68 4.84 8.75 4.21
CA VAL A 68 4.16 7.46 4.33
C VAL A 68 2.83 7.50 5.06
N ASP A 69 2.44 8.61 5.70
CA ASP A 69 1.19 8.71 6.49
C ASP A 69 -0.02 8.21 5.69
N GLY A 70 -0.13 8.62 4.42
CA GLY A 70 -1.19 8.17 3.53
C GLY A 70 -1.16 6.66 3.26
N ALA A 71 0.03 6.07 3.11
CA ALA A 71 0.24 4.64 2.95
C ALA A 71 -0.14 3.87 4.22
N GLU A 72 0.28 4.33 5.39
CA GLU A 72 -0.08 3.73 6.68
C GLU A 72 -1.60 3.74 6.91
N MET A 73 -2.27 4.85 6.57
CA MET A 73 -3.72 4.97 6.70
C MET A 73 -4.46 3.92 5.86
N VAL A 74 -4.03 3.70 4.61
CA VAL A 74 -4.65 2.69 3.76
C VAL A 74 -4.24 1.28 4.19
N LEU A 75 -3.01 1.03 4.63
CA LEU A 75 -2.59 -0.28 5.13
C LEU A 75 -3.39 -0.71 6.37
N ASN A 76 -3.64 0.20 7.31
CA ASN A 76 -4.56 -0.04 8.42
C ASN A 76 -5.95 -0.47 7.93
N LYS A 77 -6.43 0.14 6.83
CA LYS A 77 -7.69 -0.25 6.20
C LYS A 77 -7.64 -1.64 5.56
N ALA A 78 -6.51 -1.99 4.93
CA ALA A 78 -6.31 -3.34 4.37
C ALA A 78 -6.37 -4.41 5.45
N GLN A 79 -5.77 -4.15 6.61
CA GLN A 79 -5.83 -5.03 7.77
C GLN A 79 -7.26 -5.21 8.30
N GLU A 80 -8.08 -4.15 8.33
CA GLU A 80 -9.51 -4.28 8.64
C GLU A 80 -10.25 -5.19 7.62
N PHE A 81 -9.90 -5.12 6.34
CA PHE A 81 -10.50 -5.97 5.31
C PHE A 81 -10.07 -7.43 5.48
N LEU A 82 -8.79 -7.70 5.72
CA LEU A 82 -8.29 -9.05 5.99
C LEU A 82 -8.95 -9.67 7.24
N ALA A 83 -9.12 -8.90 8.32
CA ALA A 83 -9.83 -9.33 9.52
C ALA A 83 -11.30 -9.71 9.23
N LYS A 84 -11.92 -9.06 8.25
CA LYS A 84 -13.31 -9.30 7.81
C LYS A 84 -13.41 -10.31 6.66
N LYS A 85 -12.33 -11.03 6.32
CA LYS A 85 -12.27 -11.99 5.20
C LYS A 85 -12.66 -11.38 3.85
N LYS A 86 -12.17 -10.15 3.62
CA LYS A 86 -12.34 -9.36 2.39
C LYS A 86 -11.00 -9.18 1.67
N PRO A 87 -10.36 -10.27 1.20
CA PRO A 87 -9.01 -10.19 0.63
C PRO A 87 -8.97 -9.48 -0.74
N VAL A 88 -10.08 -9.44 -1.48
CA VAL A 88 -10.18 -8.68 -2.74
C VAL A 88 -10.00 -7.18 -2.48
N GLU A 89 -10.73 -6.63 -1.51
CA GLU A 89 -10.61 -5.22 -1.14
C GLU A 89 -9.25 -4.87 -0.52
N ALA A 90 -8.67 -5.80 0.26
CA ALA A 90 -7.33 -5.63 0.82
C ALA A 90 -6.24 -5.63 -0.27
N LEU A 91 -6.36 -6.51 -1.27
CA LEU A 91 -5.42 -6.60 -2.39
C LEU A 91 -5.27 -5.26 -3.10
N LEU A 92 -6.38 -4.57 -3.39
CA LEU A 92 -6.34 -3.25 -4.06
C LEU A 92 -5.45 -2.25 -3.32
N ILE A 93 -5.44 -2.28 -1.99
CA ILE A 93 -4.60 -1.40 -1.17
C ILE A 93 -3.13 -1.80 -1.29
N PHE A 94 -2.79 -3.08 -1.04
CA PHE A 94 -1.40 -3.54 -1.12
C PHE A 94 -0.79 -3.32 -2.50
N GLN A 95 -1.58 -3.51 -3.56
CA GLN A 95 -1.14 -3.18 -4.92
C GLN A 95 -0.81 -1.69 -5.06
N THR A 96 -1.68 -0.83 -4.55
CA THR A 96 -1.51 0.63 -4.67
C THR A 96 -0.28 1.10 -3.89
N VAL A 97 -0.07 0.58 -2.68
CA VAL A 97 1.10 0.92 -1.86
C VAL A 97 2.40 0.49 -2.56
N LEU A 98 2.48 -0.73 -3.08
CA LEU A 98 3.68 -1.18 -3.82
C LEU A 98 3.92 -0.38 -5.11
N GLU A 99 2.87 -0.07 -5.85
CA GLU A 99 2.96 0.69 -7.10
C GLU A 99 3.49 2.10 -6.90
N ASP A 100 3.19 2.72 -5.77
CA ASP A 100 3.48 4.12 -5.46
C ASP A 100 4.75 4.30 -4.58
N MET A 101 4.96 3.41 -3.59
CA MET A 101 6.07 3.56 -2.63
C MET A 101 7.42 3.06 -3.15
N ILE A 102 7.43 2.05 -4.04
CA ILE A 102 8.70 1.55 -4.60
C ILE A 102 9.40 2.59 -5.48
N PRO A 103 8.71 3.31 -6.38
CA PRO A 103 9.31 4.45 -7.07
C PRO A 103 9.74 5.54 -6.09
N LEU A 104 8.91 5.86 -5.09
CA LEU A 104 9.21 6.90 -4.10
C LEU A 104 10.51 6.64 -3.34
N LEU A 105 10.80 5.38 -2.99
CA LEU A 105 12.03 5.00 -2.31
C LEU A 105 13.29 5.41 -3.09
N GLN A 106 13.22 5.47 -4.42
CA GLN A 106 14.35 5.87 -5.26
C GLN A 106 14.54 7.40 -5.30
N GLU A 107 13.55 8.15 -4.82
CA GLU A 107 13.49 9.62 -4.82
C GLU A 107 13.57 10.22 -3.40
N ALA A 108 13.87 9.41 -2.39
CA ALA A 108 13.84 9.79 -0.98
C ALA A 108 15.07 9.31 -0.21
N ASP A 109 15.46 10.05 0.83
CA ASP A 109 16.41 9.57 1.84
C ASP A 109 15.64 8.77 2.91
N ASP A 110 15.43 7.48 2.65
CA ASP A 110 14.73 6.56 3.55
C ASP A 110 15.67 5.86 4.53
N SER A 111 16.71 6.53 5.00
CA SER A 111 17.65 5.93 5.97
C SER A 111 16.99 5.52 7.30
N ASP A 112 15.83 6.13 7.64
CA ASP A 112 14.99 5.74 8.78
C ASP A 112 14.06 4.54 8.49
N GLY A 113 13.94 4.14 7.23
CA GLY A 113 13.24 2.92 6.81
C GLY A 113 11.73 3.02 6.70
N TYR A 114 11.12 4.21 6.83
CA TYR A 114 9.66 4.37 6.81
C TYR A 114 9.03 3.89 5.49
N ILE A 115 9.61 4.23 4.35
CA ILE A 115 9.12 3.82 3.02
C ILE A 115 9.34 2.31 2.86
N GLY A 116 10.52 1.82 3.22
CA GLY A 116 10.83 0.39 3.24
C GLY A 116 9.84 -0.43 4.08
N ASP A 117 9.45 0.09 5.24
CA ASP A 117 8.54 -0.58 6.18
C ASP A 117 7.12 -0.73 5.59
N VAL A 118 6.56 0.31 4.98
CA VAL A 118 5.22 0.20 4.35
C VAL A 118 5.23 -0.70 3.11
N ILE A 119 6.36 -0.79 2.40
CA ILE A 119 6.56 -1.76 1.31
C ILE A 119 6.59 -3.18 1.86
N ASP A 120 7.35 -3.43 2.93
CA ASP A 120 7.47 -4.75 3.53
C ASP A 120 6.17 -5.22 4.20
N GLN A 121 5.43 -4.31 4.84
CA GLN A 121 4.07 -4.57 5.32
C GLN A 121 3.13 -4.97 4.18
N SER A 122 3.27 -4.35 3.01
CA SER A 122 2.46 -4.71 1.84
C SER A 122 2.76 -6.12 1.34
N PHE A 123 4.02 -6.54 1.35
CA PHE A 123 4.39 -7.93 1.03
C PHE A 123 3.81 -8.94 2.01
N GLN A 124 3.86 -8.64 3.32
CA GLN A 124 3.23 -9.48 4.34
C GLN A 124 1.72 -9.60 4.10
N GLY A 125 1.06 -8.47 3.81
CA GLY A 125 -0.36 -8.42 3.47
C GLY A 125 -0.74 -9.20 2.21
N LEU A 126 0.12 -9.22 1.18
CA LEU A 126 -0.06 -10.05 -0.01
C LEU A 126 0.00 -11.55 0.31
N SER A 127 0.93 -11.99 1.18
CA SER A 127 0.98 -13.38 1.65
C SER A 127 -0.28 -13.73 2.46
N GLU A 128 -0.77 -12.83 3.30
CA GLU A 128 -2.05 -13.03 3.98
C GLU A 128 -3.24 -13.13 3.01
N CYS A 129 -3.26 -12.32 1.94
CA CYS A 129 -4.24 -12.45 0.86
C CYS A 129 -4.17 -13.84 0.21
N ALA A 130 -2.97 -14.34 -0.07
CA ALA A 130 -2.75 -15.67 -0.63
C ALA A 130 -3.30 -16.77 0.30
N GLY A 131 -3.02 -16.68 1.61
CA GLY A 131 -3.56 -17.59 2.61
C GLY A 131 -5.09 -17.55 2.74
N GLN A 132 -5.73 -16.44 2.36
CA GLN A 132 -7.19 -16.28 2.35
C GLN A 132 -7.84 -16.54 0.97
N ALA A 133 -7.06 -16.80 -0.09
CA ALA A 133 -7.53 -16.92 -1.47
C ALA A 133 -8.22 -18.27 -1.75
N LYS A 134 -9.41 -18.45 -1.15
CA LYS A 134 -10.26 -19.64 -1.35
C LYS A 134 -11.04 -19.60 -2.66
N ASP A 135 -11.42 -18.40 -3.10
CA ASP A 135 -12.13 -18.21 -4.36
C ASP A 135 -11.16 -18.40 -5.55
N PRO A 136 -11.46 -19.29 -6.52
CA PRO A 136 -10.56 -19.55 -7.63
C PRO A 136 -10.28 -18.35 -8.53
N ALA A 137 -11.27 -17.48 -8.74
CA ALA A 137 -11.11 -16.29 -9.59
C ALA A 137 -10.15 -15.29 -8.92
N PHE A 138 -10.39 -14.96 -7.65
CA PHE A 138 -9.49 -14.11 -6.87
C PHE A 138 -8.09 -14.68 -6.74
N ARG A 139 -7.94 -15.99 -6.47
CA ARG A 139 -6.63 -16.65 -6.40
C ARG A 139 -5.85 -16.47 -7.70
N LYS A 140 -6.51 -16.67 -8.85
CA LYS A 140 -5.89 -16.52 -10.16
C LYS A 140 -5.54 -15.06 -10.47
N GLU A 141 -6.39 -14.12 -10.07
CA GLU A 141 -6.09 -12.68 -10.15
C GLU A 141 -4.84 -12.33 -9.34
N LEU A 142 -4.75 -12.80 -8.09
CA LEU A 142 -3.59 -12.60 -7.23
C LEU A 142 -2.31 -13.21 -7.84
N PHE A 143 -2.38 -14.46 -8.31
CA PHE A 143 -1.26 -15.14 -8.96
C PHE A 143 -0.75 -14.33 -10.17
N GLY A 144 -1.64 -13.93 -11.07
CA GLY A 144 -1.30 -13.14 -12.25
C GLY A 144 -0.70 -11.77 -11.91
N TYR A 145 -1.23 -11.10 -10.88
CA TYR A 145 -0.66 -9.86 -10.38
C TYR A 145 0.78 -10.06 -9.88
N LEU A 146 1.03 -11.08 -9.04
CA LEU A 146 2.34 -11.34 -8.46
C LEU A 146 3.40 -11.65 -9.53
N LEU A 147 3.08 -12.48 -10.52
CA LEU A 147 3.99 -12.79 -11.63
C LEU A 147 4.26 -11.57 -12.53
N LYS A 148 3.23 -10.77 -12.79
CA LYS A 148 3.37 -9.54 -13.58
C LYS A 148 4.29 -8.55 -12.86
N GLU A 149 4.07 -8.33 -11.56
CA GLU A 149 4.88 -7.40 -10.78
C GLU A 149 6.32 -7.89 -10.61
N ALA A 150 6.57 -9.19 -10.45
CA ALA A 150 7.92 -9.72 -10.34
C ALA A 150 8.81 -9.34 -11.55
N GLY A 151 8.21 -9.28 -12.74
CA GLY A 151 8.87 -8.83 -13.97
C GLY A 151 8.81 -7.32 -14.23
N HIS A 152 8.17 -6.53 -13.36
CA HIS A 152 7.98 -5.11 -13.61
C HIS A 152 9.26 -4.30 -13.38
N LYS A 153 9.48 -3.27 -14.22
CA LYS A 153 10.69 -2.44 -14.18
C LYS A 153 10.92 -1.71 -12.85
N ARG A 154 9.86 -1.43 -12.08
CA ARG A 154 9.96 -0.76 -10.77
C ARG A 154 10.79 -1.56 -9.75
N TYR A 155 10.91 -2.87 -9.95
CA TYR A 155 11.72 -3.75 -9.11
C TYR A 155 13.15 -3.96 -9.62
N GLN A 156 13.59 -3.26 -10.68
CA GLN A 156 14.98 -3.32 -11.12
C GLN A 156 15.89 -2.81 -9.98
N GLY A 157 16.91 -3.61 -9.64
CA GLY A 157 17.77 -3.34 -8.47
C GLY A 157 17.24 -3.90 -7.14
N TRP A 158 15.97 -4.33 -7.08
CA TRP A 158 15.31 -4.81 -5.87
C TRP A 158 15.04 -6.33 -5.91
N ASN A 159 16.10 -7.12 -6.08
CA ASN A 159 15.97 -8.58 -6.27
C ASN A 159 15.29 -9.28 -5.09
N SER A 160 15.53 -8.84 -3.85
CA SER A 160 14.86 -9.39 -2.67
C SER A 160 13.34 -9.29 -2.77
N TRP A 161 12.81 -8.16 -3.24
CA TRP A 161 11.37 -7.95 -3.42
C TRP A 161 10.80 -8.70 -4.62
N ARG A 162 11.55 -8.84 -5.72
CA ARG A 162 11.18 -9.76 -6.81
C ARG A 162 11.01 -11.19 -6.29
N TRP A 163 11.96 -11.64 -5.49
CA TRP A 163 11.88 -12.96 -4.86
C TRP A 163 10.71 -13.09 -3.88
N LYS A 164 10.37 -12.04 -3.12
CA LYS A 164 9.16 -12.04 -2.28
C LYS A 164 7.90 -12.25 -3.14
N LEU A 165 7.75 -11.54 -4.27
CA LEU A 165 6.60 -11.73 -5.17
C LEU A 165 6.52 -13.15 -5.72
N LEU A 166 7.62 -13.70 -6.21
CA LEU A 166 7.68 -15.06 -6.75
C LEU A 166 7.36 -16.09 -5.66
N THR A 167 7.91 -15.91 -4.45
CA THR A 167 7.64 -16.79 -3.30
C THR A 167 6.15 -16.81 -2.96
N ILE A 168 5.53 -15.63 -2.83
CA ILE A 168 4.09 -15.51 -2.54
C ILE A 168 3.27 -16.12 -3.68
N SER A 169 3.69 -15.96 -4.94
CA SER A 169 2.97 -16.56 -6.07
C SER A 169 2.95 -18.09 -5.99
N GLY A 170 4.03 -18.71 -5.51
CA GLY A 170 4.11 -20.15 -5.25
C GLY A 170 3.05 -20.66 -4.26
N GLU A 171 2.65 -19.84 -3.28
CA GLU A 171 1.58 -20.17 -2.31
C GLU A 171 0.19 -20.27 -2.99
N THR A 172 0.03 -19.62 -4.15
CA THR A 172 -1.24 -19.53 -4.88
C THR A 172 -1.38 -20.55 -6.02
N VAL A 173 -0.30 -21.27 -6.38
CA VAL A 173 -0.31 -22.26 -7.47
C VAL A 173 -1.26 -23.43 -7.15
N LYS A 174 -2.09 -23.81 -8.13
CA LYS A 174 -3.01 -24.97 -8.04
C LYS A 174 -2.90 -25.94 -9.21
N THR A 175 -2.30 -25.55 -10.32
CA THR A 175 -2.21 -26.36 -11.54
C THR A 175 -0.77 -26.54 -12.03
N PRO A 176 -0.48 -27.58 -12.84
CA PRO A 176 0.80 -27.73 -13.51
C PRO A 176 1.15 -26.53 -14.40
N ASP A 177 0.19 -26.00 -15.15
CA ASP A 177 0.42 -24.84 -16.03
C ASP A 177 0.85 -23.59 -15.23
N GLU A 178 0.19 -23.30 -14.10
CA GLU A 178 0.58 -22.20 -13.21
C GLU A 178 1.99 -22.44 -12.60
N ARG A 179 2.34 -23.71 -12.31
CA ARG A 179 3.68 -24.06 -11.83
C ARG A 179 4.74 -23.82 -12.90
N ASP A 180 4.49 -24.22 -14.14
CA ASP A 180 5.41 -24.04 -15.25
C ASP A 180 5.59 -22.55 -15.57
N GLU A 181 4.51 -21.75 -15.48
CA GLU A 181 4.57 -20.30 -15.62
C GLU A 181 5.46 -19.66 -14.54
N LEU A 182 5.31 -20.07 -13.28
CA LEU A 182 6.15 -19.61 -12.18
C LEU A 182 7.64 -19.98 -12.40
N PHE A 183 7.93 -21.23 -12.74
CA PHE A 183 9.33 -21.64 -12.98
C PHE A 183 9.94 -20.91 -14.17
N GLY A 184 9.19 -20.70 -15.25
CA GLY A 184 9.65 -19.87 -16.38
C GLY A 184 9.98 -18.43 -15.96
N LYS A 185 9.26 -17.87 -14.98
CA LYS A 185 9.58 -16.56 -14.39
C LYS A 185 10.82 -16.59 -13.51
N ILE A 186 11.00 -17.63 -12.70
CA ILE A 186 12.19 -17.81 -11.87
C ILE A 186 13.46 -17.92 -12.74
N ASP A 187 13.41 -18.72 -13.80
CA ASP A 187 14.56 -18.96 -14.69
C ASP A 187 14.95 -17.74 -15.53
N SER A 188 14.05 -16.75 -15.66
CA SER A 188 14.29 -15.51 -16.42
C SER A 188 14.56 -14.29 -15.54
N SER A 189 14.61 -14.45 -14.22
CA SER A 189 14.80 -13.36 -13.23
C SER A 189 16.26 -13.08 -12.90
#